data_AF-M4CH80-F1
#
_entry.id   AF-M4CH80-F1
#
_cell.length_a   1.000
_cell.length_b   1.000
_cell.length_c   1.000
_cell.angle_alpha   90.00
_cell.angle_beta   90.00
_cell.angle_gamma   90.00
#
_symmetry.space_group_name_H-M   'P 1'
#
loop_
_entity.id
_entity.type
_entity.pdbx_description
1 polymer ?
#
loop_
_entity_poly.entity_id
_entity_poly.type
_entity_poly.pdbx_seq_one_letter_code
_entity_poly.pdbx_strand_id
1 'polypeptide(L)'
;MGNEKAVSGNTIPLHPRPITRALARASSNLTTSSEGAVATTLINNQGRVLRANSKRTASDDKNANAPKRRAVLNDITNVACENKIQIKKGRASSSRVTNAEVQVVCKGTNEASSCSFTEKPSSKLPPRPPGRSTSTVKRICVGGSSTVASIPKFIDIDSDVKDHLLCSLYAPEIHYNMRVAELKRRPSPDFMERTQRDVTKTMRGILVDWLVEVSEEYTLVPDTLYLTVYLIDWFLHGNYIERQRLQLLGVTCMLIASKYEEIYAPRIEEFCFITDNTYTRDQVLEMESQVLKHFSFQIYTPTSKTFLRRFLRAAQASHVMPSVEMEFLANYLTELTLVECEFLKFLPSVIAASAVFLAKWTMNQSSHPWNATLEHYTTYKASDLKACVQALQELQLNTKGCPLNSIRMKYKQDKFKSVAVFTSPELPDRLF
;
A
#
# COMPACT_ATOMS: atom_id res chain seq x y z
N MET A 1 23.29 -42.98 53.78
CA MET A 1 21.88 -43.23 53.41
C MET A 1 21.17 -41.89 53.56
N GLY A 2 21.09 -41.05 52.52
CA GLY A 2 20.05 -41.06 51.47
C GLY A 2 18.93 -40.10 51.89
N ASN A 3 18.35 -39.19 51.12
CA ASN A 3 18.46 -38.76 49.72
C ASN A 3 17.75 -37.38 49.66
N GLU A 4 18.42 -36.30 49.26
CA GLU A 4 17.74 -35.05 48.88
C GLU A 4 17.38 -35.12 47.39
N LYS A 5 16.08 -35.07 47.08
CA LYS A 5 15.59 -34.98 45.70
C LYS A 5 15.71 -33.54 45.22
N ALA A 6 16.58 -33.33 44.23
CA ALA A 6 16.66 -32.12 43.44
C ALA A 6 15.36 -31.89 42.64
N VAL A 7 14.77 -30.70 42.79
CA VAL A 7 13.67 -30.21 41.95
C VAL A 7 14.28 -29.70 40.64
N SER A 8 14.04 -30.41 39.53
CA SER A 8 14.48 -29.98 38.20
C SER A 8 13.66 -28.78 37.73
N GLY A 9 14.33 -27.67 37.42
CA GLY A 9 13.72 -26.52 36.77
C GLY A 9 13.20 -26.89 35.38
N ASN A 10 11.90 -26.69 35.15
CA ASN A 10 11.30 -26.74 33.82
C ASN A 10 11.75 -25.52 33.02
N THR A 11 12.75 -25.68 32.18
CA THR A 11 13.06 -24.73 31.10
C THR A 11 12.00 -24.89 30.00
N ILE A 12 11.08 -23.94 29.92
CA ILE A 12 10.15 -23.83 28.78
C ILE A 12 11.00 -23.55 27.54
N PRO A 13 10.91 -24.36 26.47
CA PRO A 13 11.60 -24.05 25.23
C PRO A 13 11.02 -22.76 24.65
N LEU A 14 11.86 -21.73 24.56
CA LEU A 14 11.53 -20.52 23.80
C LEU A 14 11.35 -20.94 22.34
N HIS A 15 10.10 -21.04 21.90
CA HIS A 15 9.79 -21.15 20.49
C HIS A 15 10.49 -20.00 19.75
N PRO A 16 11.11 -20.25 18.58
CA PRO A 16 11.65 -19.19 17.75
C PRO A 16 10.57 -18.14 17.53
N ARG A 17 10.92 -16.85 17.66
CA ARG A 17 10.02 -15.75 17.31
C ARG A 17 9.45 -16.04 15.91
N PRO A 18 8.14 -15.84 15.67
CA PRO A 18 7.58 -15.96 14.33
C PRO A 18 8.43 -15.13 13.36
N ILE A 19 8.84 -15.73 12.25
CA ILE A 19 9.60 -15.03 11.22
C ILE A 19 8.69 -13.90 10.72
N THR A 20 9.03 -12.67 11.06
CA THR A 20 8.35 -11.51 10.48
C THR A 20 8.67 -11.46 8.99
N ARG A 21 7.74 -10.94 8.19
CA ARG A 21 7.93 -10.81 6.74
C ARG A 21 9.20 -10.02 6.40
N ALA A 22 9.54 -9.03 7.23
CA ALA A 22 10.79 -8.30 7.19
C ALA A 22 12.02 -9.22 7.33
N LEU A 23 12.02 -10.12 8.32
CA LEU A 23 13.12 -11.05 8.58
C LEU A 23 13.27 -12.08 7.45
N ALA A 24 12.16 -12.55 6.88
CA ALA A 24 12.16 -13.41 5.69
C ALA A 24 12.80 -12.72 4.46
N ARG A 25 12.53 -11.42 4.25
CA ARG A 25 13.15 -10.60 3.19
C ARG A 25 14.63 -10.29 3.46
N ALA A 26 15.01 -10.08 4.72
CA ALA A 26 16.40 -9.82 5.09
C ALA A 26 17.28 -11.06 4.82
N SER A 27 16.80 -12.25 5.19
CA SER A 27 17.54 -13.50 4.99
C SER A 27 17.79 -13.84 3.52
N SER A 28 16.93 -13.40 2.59
CA SER A 28 17.12 -13.63 1.15
C SER A 28 18.17 -12.71 0.51
N ASN A 29 18.38 -11.49 1.03
CA ASN A 29 19.38 -10.57 0.52
C ASN A 29 20.82 -10.99 0.89
N LEU A 30 20.99 -11.85 1.90
CA LEU A 30 22.28 -12.46 2.24
C LEU A 30 22.66 -13.62 1.30
N THR A 31 21.71 -14.19 0.57
CA THR A 31 21.95 -15.36 -0.30
C THR A 31 22.30 -15.01 -1.75
N THR A 32 22.28 -13.73 -2.13
CA THR A 32 22.55 -13.28 -3.52
C THR A 32 23.97 -12.75 -3.77
N SER A 33 24.93 -13.04 -2.90
CA SER A 33 26.34 -12.69 -3.12
C SER A 33 27.27 -13.87 -2.90
N SER A 34 27.31 -14.81 -3.83
CA SER A 34 28.49 -15.66 -4.08
C SER A 34 28.20 -16.64 -5.23
N GLU A 35 28.69 -16.33 -6.43
CA GLU A 35 29.13 -17.38 -7.37
C GLU A 35 30.20 -16.82 -8.32
N GLY A 36 31.42 -17.38 -8.24
CA GLY A 36 32.48 -17.15 -9.21
C GLY A 36 33.90 -17.31 -8.67
N ALA A 37 34.34 -18.56 -8.40
CA ALA A 37 35.67 -19.09 -8.80
C ALA A 37 35.96 -20.47 -8.16
N VAL A 38 36.54 -21.34 -8.97
CA VAL A 38 36.75 -22.79 -8.78
C VAL A 38 38.14 -23.09 -8.18
N ALA A 39 38.18 -24.11 -7.30
CA ALA A 39 39.30 -24.99 -6.85
C ALA A 39 40.62 -24.32 -6.35
N THR A 40 41.14 -24.66 -5.16
CA THR A 40 41.85 -25.95 -4.92
C THR A 40 42.09 -26.17 -3.42
N THR A 41 41.96 -27.42 -2.99
CA THR A 41 42.22 -28.00 -1.67
C THR A 41 43.66 -27.82 -1.20
N LEU A 42 43.88 -27.33 0.03
CA LEU A 42 44.99 -27.80 0.90
C LEU A 42 44.61 -27.61 2.38
N ILE A 43 44.68 -28.72 3.12
CA ILE A 43 44.56 -28.83 4.57
C ILE A 43 45.85 -28.30 5.19
N ASN A 44 45.77 -27.37 6.15
CA ASN A 44 46.68 -27.40 7.29
C ASN A 44 46.13 -26.68 8.52
N ASN A 45 46.10 -27.42 9.63
CA ASN A 45 45.84 -26.95 10.98
C ASN A 45 47.02 -26.12 11.49
N GLN A 46 46.77 -25.01 12.19
CA GLN A 46 47.43 -24.63 13.45
C GLN A 46 46.91 -23.29 13.98
N GLY A 47 46.70 -23.21 15.31
CA GLY A 47 46.76 -21.95 16.06
C GLY A 47 45.45 -21.41 16.65
N ARG A 48 45.08 -21.91 17.85
CA ARG A 48 44.18 -21.20 18.77
C ARG A 48 44.84 -19.91 19.27
N VAL A 49 44.15 -18.77 19.18
CA VAL A 49 44.23 -17.68 20.17
C VAL A 49 42.84 -17.09 20.38
N LEU A 50 42.35 -17.17 21.61
CA LEU A 50 41.16 -16.47 22.11
C LEU A 50 41.53 -15.01 22.41
N ARG A 51 40.80 -14.02 21.89
CA ARG A 51 40.48 -12.79 22.66
C ARG A 51 39.34 -11.93 22.10
N ALA A 52 38.34 -11.79 22.96
CA ALA A 52 37.55 -10.59 23.33
C ALA A 52 36.78 -9.77 22.26
N ASN A 53 35.46 -9.68 22.54
CA ASN A 53 34.55 -8.61 22.14
C ASN A 53 35.18 -7.21 22.22
N SER A 54 35.01 -6.42 21.16
CA SER A 54 35.05 -4.96 21.26
C SER A 54 33.91 -4.35 20.46
N LYS A 55 33.11 -3.55 21.18
CA LYS A 55 32.15 -2.57 20.66
C LYS A 55 32.83 -1.73 19.58
N ARG A 56 32.18 -1.52 18.43
CA ARG A 56 32.56 -0.45 17.50
C ARG A 56 31.56 0.69 17.57
N THR A 57 32.10 1.81 18.05
CA THR A 57 31.60 3.17 18.02
C THR A 57 31.53 3.71 16.59
N ALA A 58 30.69 4.72 16.42
CA ALA A 58 30.44 5.48 15.21
C ALA A 58 31.73 5.90 14.46
N SER A 59 31.68 5.78 13.13
CA SER A 59 32.64 6.40 12.22
C SER A 59 31.94 7.60 11.59
N ASP A 60 32.45 8.79 11.89
CA ASP A 60 32.17 10.02 11.18
C ASP A 60 32.64 9.92 9.73
N ASP A 61 31.75 10.20 8.78
CA ASP A 61 32.14 10.67 7.45
C ASP A 61 31.57 12.08 7.26
N LYS A 62 32.47 13.07 7.24
CA LYS A 62 32.18 14.47 6.94
C LYS A 62 32.51 14.73 5.46
N ASN A 63 31.50 14.74 4.58
CA ASN A 63 31.29 15.83 3.60
C ASN A 63 30.04 15.59 2.73
N ALA A 64 28.93 16.21 3.12
CA ALA A 64 27.98 16.92 2.25
C ALA A 64 26.84 17.44 3.15
N ASN A 65 27.09 18.59 3.77
CA ASN A 65 26.12 19.32 4.58
C ASN A 65 25.10 19.97 3.62
N ALA A 66 24.09 19.20 3.20
CA ALA A 66 22.82 19.76 2.76
C ALA A 66 21.88 19.75 3.97
N PRO A 67 21.23 20.87 4.33
CA PRO A 67 20.23 20.84 5.37
C PRO A 67 19.12 19.88 4.92
N LYS A 68 18.92 18.78 5.65
CA LYS A 68 17.73 17.94 5.49
C LYS A 68 16.52 18.87 5.65
N ARG A 69 15.80 19.11 4.55
CA ARG A 69 14.61 19.95 4.57
C ARG A 69 13.60 19.24 5.46
N ARG A 70 13.19 19.89 6.56
CA ARG A 70 12.16 19.35 7.43
C ARG A 70 10.83 19.39 6.68
N ALA A 71 10.25 18.23 6.39
CA ALA A 71 8.85 18.13 6.05
C ALA A 71 8.06 18.20 7.37
N VAL A 72 7.88 19.39 7.95
CA VAL A 72 6.97 19.56 9.10
C VAL A 72 5.56 19.75 8.53
N LEU A 73 4.61 18.96 9.01
CA LEU A 73 3.21 19.17 8.65
C LEU A 73 2.73 20.47 9.28
N ASN A 74 2.37 21.43 8.43
CA ASN A 74 1.77 22.68 8.89
C ASN A 74 0.39 22.43 9.50
N ASP A 75 -0.09 23.40 10.27
CA ASP A 75 -1.34 23.31 11.02
C ASP A 75 -2.54 22.93 10.12
N ILE A 76 -3.04 21.70 10.32
CA ILE A 76 -4.17 21.12 9.59
C ILE A 76 -5.50 21.81 9.97
N THR A 77 -5.53 22.56 11.08
CA THR A 77 -6.78 23.12 11.64
C THR A 77 -7.34 24.32 10.86
N ASN A 78 -6.53 24.97 10.01
CA ASN A 78 -6.91 26.17 9.27
C ASN A 78 -7.53 25.90 7.89
N VAL A 79 -7.74 24.64 7.50
CA VAL A 79 -8.31 24.30 6.18
C VAL A 79 -9.84 24.40 6.21
N ALA A 80 -10.34 25.64 6.16
CA ALA A 80 -11.71 25.91 5.75
C ALA A 80 -11.79 25.90 4.21
N CYS A 81 -12.80 25.22 3.66
CA CYS A 81 -13.05 25.17 2.23
C CYS A 81 -13.42 26.58 1.71
N GLU A 82 -12.46 27.32 1.14
CA GLU A 82 -12.76 28.57 0.45
C GLU A 82 -13.41 28.28 -0.91
N ASN A 83 -14.72 28.01 -0.92
CA ASN A 83 -15.53 28.27 -2.11
C ASN A 83 -15.70 29.79 -2.26
N LYS A 84 -14.65 30.49 -2.69
CA LYS A 84 -14.75 31.90 -3.09
C LYS A 84 -15.27 31.98 -4.51
N ILE A 85 -16.61 31.99 -4.64
CA ILE A 85 -17.28 32.60 -5.78
C ILE A 85 -16.90 34.09 -5.74
N GLN A 86 -16.04 34.52 -6.66
CA GLN A 86 -15.66 35.92 -6.81
C GLN A 86 -16.86 36.73 -7.33
N ILE A 87 -17.67 37.25 -6.42
CA ILE A 87 -18.56 38.37 -6.72
C ILE A 87 -17.74 39.65 -6.56
N LYS A 88 -17.41 40.28 -7.69
CA LYS A 88 -16.83 41.63 -7.73
C LYS A 88 -17.75 42.57 -6.95
N LYS A 89 -17.25 43.20 -5.88
CA LYS A 89 -17.89 44.38 -5.29
C LYS A 89 -16.95 45.57 -5.30
N GLY A 90 -17.44 46.62 -5.95
CA GLY A 90 -16.90 47.96 -5.88
C GLY A 90 -17.05 48.58 -4.48
N ARG A 91 -16.30 49.67 -4.33
CA ARG A 91 -15.98 50.44 -3.13
C ARG A 91 -17.17 51.29 -2.66
N ALA A 92 -17.51 51.28 -1.37
CA ALA A 92 -17.98 52.44 -0.58
C ALA A 92 -18.27 52.11 0.92
N SER A 93 -17.61 52.87 1.79
CA SER A 93 -18.08 53.62 2.98
C SER A 93 -19.00 53.00 4.07
N SER A 94 -18.43 52.93 5.29
CA SER A 94 -18.96 53.26 6.64
C SER A 94 -20.47 53.26 6.94
N SER A 95 -20.91 52.47 7.93
CA SER A 95 -21.51 52.92 9.21
C SER A 95 -22.26 51.79 9.98
N ARG A 96 -22.72 52.11 11.19
CA ARG A 96 -23.02 51.29 12.40
C ARG A 96 -24.19 50.29 12.34
N VAL A 97 -24.04 49.23 13.15
CA VAL A 97 -24.98 48.50 14.05
C VAL A 97 -26.50 48.64 13.81
N THR A 98 -27.21 47.51 13.67
CA THR A 98 -28.35 47.06 14.51
C THR A 98 -28.87 45.68 14.08
N ASN A 99 -29.32 44.90 15.07
CA ASN A 99 -30.03 43.63 14.89
C ASN A 99 -31.40 43.84 14.22
N ALA A 100 -31.74 43.00 13.24
CA ALA A 100 -33.10 42.76 12.82
C ALA A 100 -33.24 41.33 12.29
N GLU A 101 -34.10 40.54 12.94
CA GLU A 101 -34.68 39.32 12.39
C GLU A 101 -35.51 39.67 11.16
N VAL A 102 -35.29 38.97 10.03
CA VAL A 102 -36.25 38.94 8.93
C VAL A 102 -36.28 37.52 8.34
N GLN A 103 -37.40 36.84 8.59
CA GLN A 103 -37.93 35.74 7.78
C GLN A 103 -38.13 36.19 6.33
N VAL A 104 -37.59 35.47 5.33
CA VAL A 104 -38.21 35.41 3.99
C VAL A 104 -38.02 34.02 3.36
N VAL A 105 -39.13 33.28 3.36
CA VAL A 105 -39.75 32.56 2.23
C VAL A 105 -38.82 31.79 1.27
N CYS A 106 -38.88 30.47 1.42
CA CYS A 106 -38.47 29.50 0.41
C CYS A 106 -39.37 29.64 -0.84
N LYS A 107 -38.78 29.97 -1.99
CA LYS A 107 -39.32 29.59 -3.30
C LYS A 107 -38.50 28.43 -3.83
N GLY A 108 -39.12 27.26 -3.85
CA GLY A 108 -38.57 26.07 -4.47
C GLY A 108 -38.59 26.18 -5.99
N THR A 109 -37.52 25.68 -6.60
CA THR A 109 -37.55 25.10 -7.93
C THR A 109 -36.82 23.77 -7.84
N ASN A 110 -37.59 22.71 -8.01
CA ASN A 110 -37.17 21.32 -8.04
C ASN A 110 -36.30 21.07 -9.27
N GLU A 111 -35.05 20.65 -9.07
CA GLU A 111 -34.39 19.67 -9.94
C GLU A 111 -33.61 18.71 -9.04
N ALA A 112 -34.34 17.72 -8.52
CA ALA A 112 -33.76 16.57 -7.84
C ALA A 112 -33.31 15.56 -8.90
N SER A 113 -32.03 15.61 -9.29
CA SER A 113 -31.37 14.47 -9.93
C SER A 113 -30.98 13.48 -8.83
N SER A 114 -31.91 12.61 -8.47
CA SER A 114 -31.64 11.46 -7.62
C SER A 114 -30.86 10.41 -8.41
N CYS A 115 -29.52 10.44 -8.31
CA CYS A 115 -28.71 9.28 -8.70
C CYS A 115 -28.72 8.26 -7.56
N SER A 116 -29.64 7.31 -7.64
CA SER A 116 -29.65 6.11 -6.81
C SER A 116 -28.47 5.20 -7.20
N PHE A 117 -27.33 5.36 -6.52
CA PHE A 117 -26.23 4.40 -6.61
C PHE A 117 -26.56 3.16 -5.78
N THR A 118 -27.01 2.10 -6.45
CA THR A 118 -27.06 0.74 -5.90
C THR A 118 -26.46 -0.26 -6.88
N GLU A 119 -25.21 -0.07 -7.26
CA GLU A 119 -24.40 -1.18 -7.79
C GLU A 119 -23.47 -1.67 -6.68
N LYS A 120 -23.83 -2.82 -6.09
CA LYS A 120 -22.88 -3.61 -5.30
C LYS A 120 -21.78 -4.06 -6.25
N PRO A 121 -20.49 -3.77 -5.97
CA PRO A 121 -19.41 -4.32 -6.79
C PRO A 121 -19.50 -5.85 -6.77
N SER A 122 -19.42 -6.47 -7.95
CA SER A 122 -19.46 -7.92 -8.17
C SER A 122 -18.35 -8.61 -7.37
N SER A 123 -18.63 -8.97 -6.12
CA SER A 123 -17.71 -9.66 -5.22
C SER A 123 -17.80 -11.17 -5.43
N LYS A 124 -17.58 -11.63 -6.67
CA LYS A 124 -17.39 -13.07 -6.90
C LYS A 124 -16.00 -13.46 -6.39
N LEU A 125 -15.96 -14.15 -5.25
CA LEU A 125 -14.74 -14.82 -4.80
C LEU A 125 -14.30 -15.82 -5.88
N PRO A 126 -13.00 -15.88 -6.19
CA PRO A 126 -12.50 -16.89 -7.12
C PRO A 126 -12.74 -18.29 -6.54
N PRO A 127 -12.99 -19.30 -7.38
CA PRO A 127 -13.09 -20.68 -6.92
C PRO A 127 -11.79 -21.05 -6.19
N ARG A 128 -11.92 -21.69 -5.02
CA ARG A 128 -10.77 -22.13 -4.24
C ARG A 128 -9.90 -23.06 -5.10
N PRO A 129 -8.57 -22.86 -5.15
CA PRO A 129 -7.72 -23.74 -5.94
C PRO A 129 -7.82 -25.18 -5.41
N PRO A 130 -7.88 -26.20 -6.29
CA PRO A 130 -7.85 -27.59 -5.85
C PRO A 130 -6.53 -27.84 -5.11
N GLY A 131 -6.61 -28.37 -3.89
CA GLY A 131 -5.43 -28.78 -3.13
C GLY A 131 -4.61 -29.75 -3.95
N ARG A 132 -3.34 -29.41 -4.23
CA ARG A 132 -2.47 -30.23 -5.08
C ARG A 132 -2.11 -31.50 -4.31
N SER A 133 -2.90 -32.57 -4.43
CA SER A 133 -2.48 -33.91 -4.00
C SER A 133 -1.23 -34.28 -4.77
N THR A 134 -0.15 -34.60 -4.05
CA THR A 134 1.09 -35.15 -4.60
C THR A 134 0.84 -36.57 -5.09
N SER A 135 0.15 -36.73 -6.22
CA SER A 135 0.17 -37.98 -6.98
C SER A 135 1.26 -37.86 -8.04
N THR A 136 2.40 -38.46 -7.75
CA THR A 136 3.43 -38.80 -8.74
C THR A 136 2.78 -39.48 -9.93
N VAL A 137 2.64 -38.79 -11.06
CA VAL A 137 2.19 -39.40 -12.31
C VAL A 137 3.35 -40.27 -12.80
N LYS A 138 3.24 -41.59 -12.60
CA LYS A 138 4.05 -42.56 -13.34
C LYS A 138 3.78 -42.35 -14.83
N ARG A 139 4.83 -41.99 -15.58
CA ARG A 139 4.84 -42.10 -17.05
C ARG A 139 4.54 -43.54 -17.43
N ILE A 140 3.40 -43.75 -18.06
CA ILE A 140 3.19 -44.90 -18.95
C ILE A 140 3.24 -44.32 -20.35
N CYS A 141 4.31 -44.66 -21.08
CA CYS A 141 4.44 -44.38 -22.49
C CYS A 141 3.55 -45.35 -23.26
N VAL A 142 2.52 -44.85 -23.94
CA VAL A 142 1.92 -45.50 -25.10
C VAL A 142 1.76 -44.44 -26.17
N GLY A 143 2.39 -44.71 -27.32
CA GLY A 143 2.61 -43.74 -28.38
C GLY A 143 1.40 -43.47 -29.29
N GLY A 144 1.60 -42.46 -30.13
CA GLY A 144 0.88 -42.28 -31.39
C GLY A 144 -0.44 -41.50 -31.30
N SER A 145 -0.37 -40.17 -31.39
CA SER A 145 -1.23 -39.38 -32.29
C SER A 145 -0.86 -37.90 -32.17
N SER A 146 -0.63 -37.26 -33.33
CA SER A 146 -0.39 -35.81 -33.45
C SER A 146 -1.63 -35.04 -33.01
N THR A 147 -1.65 -34.59 -31.76
CA THR A 147 -2.59 -33.56 -31.31
C THR A 147 -1.96 -32.20 -31.52
N VAL A 148 -2.61 -31.37 -32.33
CA VAL A 148 -2.40 -29.92 -32.41
C VAL A 148 -2.22 -29.40 -30.98
N ALA A 149 -1.03 -28.90 -30.65
CA ALA A 149 -0.76 -28.36 -29.32
C ALA A 149 -1.74 -27.21 -29.07
N SER A 150 -2.71 -27.43 -28.20
CA SER A 150 -3.67 -26.41 -27.78
C SER A 150 -2.87 -25.24 -27.22
N ILE A 151 -2.87 -24.10 -27.91
CA ILE A 151 -2.24 -22.88 -27.41
C ILE A 151 -2.81 -22.61 -26.03
N PRO A 152 -1.97 -22.52 -24.97
CA PRO A 152 -2.48 -22.37 -23.62
C PRO A 152 -3.30 -21.08 -23.54
N LYS A 153 -4.49 -21.16 -22.94
CA LYS A 153 -5.46 -20.07 -22.83
C LYS A 153 -4.87 -18.85 -22.11
N PHE A 154 -3.83 -19.04 -21.29
CA PHE A 154 -3.08 -18.01 -20.59
C PHE A 154 -1.64 -18.49 -20.36
N ILE A 155 -0.75 -17.55 -20.01
CA ILE A 155 0.65 -17.85 -19.68
C ILE A 155 0.75 -18.13 -18.18
N ASP A 156 1.32 -19.28 -17.79
CA ASP A 156 1.53 -19.63 -16.38
C ASP A 156 2.67 -18.79 -15.80
N ILE A 157 2.36 -17.87 -14.88
CA ILE A 157 3.35 -17.07 -14.18
C ILE A 157 3.95 -17.78 -12.97
N ASP A 158 3.39 -18.90 -12.52
CA ASP A 158 3.88 -19.65 -11.35
C ASP A 158 4.76 -20.83 -11.75
N SER A 159 5.09 -20.96 -13.05
CA SER A 159 5.97 -22.02 -13.56
C SER A 159 7.43 -21.86 -13.12
N ASP A 160 7.86 -20.65 -12.76
CA ASP A 160 9.20 -20.40 -12.26
C ASP A 160 9.32 -20.79 -10.78
N VAL A 161 9.98 -21.91 -10.54
CA VAL A 161 10.22 -22.48 -9.20
C VAL A 161 11.58 -22.03 -8.64
N LYS A 162 12.40 -21.31 -9.41
CA LYS A 162 13.76 -20.93 -9.00
C LYS A 162 13.77 -19.78 -8.01
N ASP A 163 12.84 -18.84 -8.14
CA ASP A 163 12.71 -17.75 -7.18
C ASP A 163 11.88 -18.19 -5.96
N HIS A 164 12.59 -18.44 -4.86
CA HIS A 164 11.96 -18.82 -3.60
C HIS A 164 11.04 -17.73 -3.02
N LEU A 165 11.20 -16.46 -3.39
CA LEU A 165 10.35 -15.36 -2.91
C LEU A 165 8.95 -15.39 -3.52
N LEU A 166 8.78 -16.06 -4.65
CA LEU A 166 7.49 -16.16 -5.34
C LEU A 166 6.60 -17.22 -4.72
N CYS A 167 7.17 -18.13 -3.93
CA CYS A 167 6.46 -19.21 -3.25
C CYS A 167 5.47 -19.90 -4.20
N SER A 168 5.89 -20.16 -5.45
CA SER A 168 5.00 -20.50 -6.57
C SER A 168 4.06 -21.68 -6.27
N LEU A 169 4.52 -22.63 -5.45
CA LEU A 169 3.71 -23.77 -4.96
C LEU A 169 2.49 -23.34 -4.12
N TYR A 170 2.64 -22.31 -3.28
CA TYR A 170 1.61 -21.81 -2.37
C TYR A 170 0.90 -20.56 -2.92
N ALA A 171 1.43 -19.96 -3.98
CA ALA A 171 0.92 -18.70 -4.54
C ALA A 171 -0.59 -18.73 -4.81
N PRO A 172 -1.21 -19.78 -5.38
CA PRO A 172 -2.66 -19.83 -5.57
C PRO A 172 -3.45 -19.72 -4.25
N GLU A 173 -3.10 -20.51 -3.22
CA GLU A 173 -3.80 -20.51 -1.93
C GLU A 173 -3.54 -19.21 -1.16
N ILE A 174 -2.32 -18.67 -1.21
CA ILE A 174 -1.99 -17.36 -0.61
C ILE A 174 -2.89 -16.28 -1.20
N HIS A 175 -3.03 -16.23 -2.53
CA HIS A 175 -3.87 -15.22 -3.18
C HIS A 175 -5.36 -15.42 -2.95
N TYR A 176 -5.84 -16.67 -2.92
CA TYR A 176 -7.20 -16.96 -2.49
C TYR A 176 -7.46 -16.42 -1.09
N ASN A 177 -6.58 -16.71 -0.13
CA ASN A 177 -6.70 -16.22 1.25
C ASN A 177 -6.66 -14.68 1.33
N MET A 178 -5.83 -14.01 0.51
CA MET A 178 -5.82 -12.55 0.43
C MET A 178 -7.14 -12.00 -0.13
N ARG A 179 -7.74 -12.63 -1.15
CA ARG A 179 -9.06 -12.24 -1.69
C ARG A 179 -10.18 -12.44 -0.66
N VAL A 180 -10.08 -13.44 0.21
CA VAL A 180 -11.02 -13.60 1.33
C VAL A 180 -10.77 -12.55 2.42
N ALA A 181 -9.51 -12.25 2.72
CA ALA A 181 -9.13 -11.30 3.78
C ALA A 181 -9.51 -9.84 3.44
N GLU A 182 -9.40 -9.42 2.18
CA GLU A 182 -9.78 -8.05 1.76
C GLU A 182 -11.27 -7.74 1.98
N LEU A 183 -12.12 -8.77 2.08
CA LEU A 183 -13.56 -8.61 2.34
C LEU A 183 -13.89 -8.39 3.82
N LYS A 184 -13.04 -8.85 4.74
CA LYS A 184 -13.37 -8.90 6.18
C LYS A 184 -13.01 -7.63 6.94
N ARG A 185 -11.96 -6.92 6.53
CA ARG A 185 -11.39 -5.79 7.27
C ARG A 185 -11.22 -4.58 6.38
N ARG A 186 -12.34 -3.94 6.09
CA ARG A 186 -12.42 -2.78 5.22
C ARG A 186 -13.20 -1.64 5.88
N PRO A 187 -12.60 -0.45 6.04
CA PRO A 187 -13.32 0.72 6.53
C PRO A 187 -14.54 1.01 5.65
N SER A 188 -15.67 1.39 6.26
CA SER A 188 -16.86 1.81 5.50
C SER A 188 -16.53 3.08 4.69
N PRO A 189 -16.89 3.20 3.40
CA PRO A 189 -16.57 4.39 2.60
C PRO A 189 -17.06 5.72 3.19
N ASP A 190 -18.09 5.68 4.03
CA ASP A 190 -18.72 6.82 4.70
C ASP A 190 -18.38 6.91 6.20
N PHE A 191 -17.30 6.24 6.64
CA PHE A 191 -16.89 6.28 8.05
C PHE A 191 -16.57 7.71 8.53
N MET A 192 -16.07 8.55 7.62
CA MET A 192 -15.68 9.92 7.97
C MET A 192 -16.91 10.72 8.39
N GLU A 193 -18.02 10.60 7.65
CA GLU A 193 -19.28 11.27 7.95
C GLU A 193 -20.01 10.65 9.15
N ARG A 194 -19.90 9.34 9.36
CA ARG A 194 -20.61 8.64 10.44
C ARG A 194 -19.93 8.78 11.80
N THR A 195 -18.60 8.68 11.84
CA THR A 195 -17.84 8.57 13.09
C THR A 195 -17.16 9.88 13.48
N GLN A 196 -16.60 10.61 12.52
CA GLN A 196 -15.82 11.81 12.82
C GLN A 196 -16.70 13.06 12.89
N ARG A 197 -16.44 13.92 13.88
CA ARG A 197 -17.11 15.22 14.03
C ARG A 197 -16.18 16.40 13.75
N ASP A 198 -14.87 16.16 13.89
CA ASP A 198 -13.85 17.20 13.86
C ASP A 198 -12.81 16.98 12.74
N VAL A 199 -12.54 15.73 12.40
CA VAL A 199 -11.68 15.34 11.27
C VAL A 199 -12.49 15.22 9.98
N THR A 200 -12.01 15.87 8.92
CA THR A 200 -12.62 15.80 7.59
C THR A 200 -11.80 14.94 6.62
N LYS A 201 -12.40 14.54 5.48
CA LYS A 201 -11.69 13.85 4.39
C LYS A 201 -10.47 14.63 3.92
N THR A 202 -10.58 15.96 3.82
CA THR A 202 -9.48 16.85 3.44
C THR A 202 -8.33 16.81 4.45
N MET A 203 -8.63 16.86 5.75
CA MET A 203 -7.59 16.77 6.80
C MET A 203 -6.85 15.44 6.74
N ARG A 204 -7.56 14.34 6.49
CA ARG A 204 -6.95 13.02 6.29
C ARG A 204 -6.13 12.96 4.98
N GLY A 205 -6.59 13.59 3.90
CA GLY A 205 -5.81 13.73 2.67
C GLY A 205 -4.48 14.46 2.91
N ILE A 206 -4.50 15.58 3.63
CA ILE A 206 -3.31 16.35 4.01
C ILE A 206 -2.34 15.50 4.86
N LEU A 207 -2.87 14.77 5.84
CA LEU A 207 -2.05 13.85 6.64
C LEU A 207 -1.36 12.80 5.75
N VAL A 208 -2.10 12.17 4.84
CA VAL A 208 -1.53 11.11 3.98
C VAL A 208 -0.52 11.69 2.97
N ASP A 209 -0.76 12.86 2.40
CA ASP A 209 0.18 13.55 1.52
C ASP A 209 1.51 13.83 2.24
N TRP A 210 1.45 14.29 3.49
CA TRP A 210 2.64 14.47 4.32
C TRP A 210 3.31 13.14 4.68
N LEU A 211 2.55 12.09 5.02
CA LEU A 211 3.11 10.77 5.30
C LEU A 211 3.83 10.15 4.09
N VAL A 212 3.45 10.52 2.86
CA VAL A 212 4.23 10.15 1.66
C VAL A 212 5.63 10.76 1.71
N GLU A 213 5.76 12.03 2.10
CA GLU A 213 7.06 12.69 2.27
C GLU A 213 7.88 12.04 3.39
N VAL A 214 7.24 11.76 4.53
CA VAL A 214 7.88 11.04 5.65
C VAL A 214 8.39 9.66 5.21
N SER A 215 7.62 8.96 4.38
CA SER A 215 8.03 7.65 3.86
C SER A 215 9.25 7.74 2.93
N GLU A 216 9.39 8.82 2.16
CA GLU A 216 10.57 9.06 1.32
C GLU A 216 11.78 9.48 2.17
N GLU A 217 11.60 10.34 3.18
CA GLU A 217 12.68 10.80 4.08
C GLU A 217 13.31 9.63 4.84
N TYR A 218 12.50 8.68 5.32
CA TYR A 218 12.98 7.47 5.99
C TYR A 218 13.20 6.28 5.06
N THR A 219 13.05 6.46 3.74
CA THR A 219 13.23 5.42 2.72
C THR A 219 12.45 4.12 3.02
N LEU A 220 11.23 4.26 3.54
CA LEU A 220 10.38 3.15 3.92
C LEU A 220 9.91 2.36 2.69
N VAL A 221 9.72 1.05 2.84
CA VAL A 221 9.14 0.25 1.75
C VAL A 221 7.69 0.66 1.50
N PRO A 222 7.19 0.56 0.25
CA PRO A 222 5.81 0.96 -0.05
C PRO A 222 4.76 0.20 0.78
N ASP A 223 5.01 -1.07 1.14
CA ASP A 223 4.07 -1.83 2.00
C ASP A 223 3.78 -1.09 3.32
N THR A 224 4.80 -0.43 3.90
CA THR A 224 4.70 0.32 5.15
C THR A 224 3.74 1.49 5.02
N LEU A 225 3.82 2.29 3.95
CA LEU A 225 2.90 3.41 3.70
C LEU A 225 1.45 2.91 3.52
N TYR A 226 1.25 1.85 2.74
CA TYR A 226 -0.10 1.31 2.52
C TYR A 226 -0.70 0.76 3.82
N LEU A 227 0.10 0.07 4.64
CA LEU A 227 -0.34 -0.42 5.94
C LEU A 227 -0.65 0.75 6.88
N THR A 228 0.19 1.79 6.89
CA THR A 228 -0.04 3.01 7.67
C THR A 228 -1.41 3.61 7.38
N VAL A 229 -1.72 3.82 6.09
CA VAL A 229 -2.98 4.41 5.65
C VAL A 229 -4.17 3.54 6.06
N TYR A 230 -4.07 2.23 5.92
CA TYR A 230 -5.09 1.30 6.40
C TYR A 230 -5.31 1.41 7.92
N LEU A 231 -4.22 1.48 8.71
CA LEU A 231 -4.32 1.60 10.16
C LEU A 231 -5.01 2.89 10.58
N ILE A 232 -4.69 4.01 9.91
CA ILE A 232 -5.36 5.30 10.11
C ILE A 232 -6.85 5.18 9.81
N ASP A 233 -7.21 4.71 8.61
CA ASP A 233 -8.62 4.67 8.18
C ASP A 233 -9.47 3.75 9.05
N TRP A 234 -8.93 2.59 9.43
CA TRP A 234 -9.65 1.66 10.29
C TRP A 234 -9.76 2.18 11.73
N PHE A 235 -8.73 2.87 12.24
CA PHE A 235 -8.83 3.50 13.55
C PHE A 235 -9.87 4.64 13.56
N LEU A 236 -9.87 5.50 12.53
CA LEU A 236 -10.88 6.56 12.37
C LEU A 236 -12.28 6.03 12.09
N HIS A 237 -12.39 4.82 11.55
CA HIS A 237 -13.69 4.18 11.35
C HIS A 237 -14.37 3.85 12.68
N GLY A 238 -13.63 3.38 13.68
CA GLY A 238 -14.17 2.94 14.96
C GLY A 238 -13.99 3.91 16.13
N ASN A 239 -13.15 4.94 16.01
CA ASN A 239 -12.80 5.83 17.12
C ASN A 239 -12.87 7.29 16.70
N TYR A 240 -13.53 8.11 17.51
CA TYR A 240 -13.49 9.56 17.37
C TYR A 240 -12.08 10.09 17.70
N ILE A 241 -11.57 10.98 16.85
CA ILE A 241 -10.31 11.69 17.07
C ILE A 241 -10.50 13.19 16.84
N GLU A 242 -9.92 13.99 17.73
CA GLU A 242 -9.83 15.45 17.58
C GLU A 242 -8.75 15.81 16.56
N ARG A 243 -8.96 16.88 15.79
CA ARG A 243 -8.08 17.29 14.70
C ARG A 243 -6.62 17.50 15.16
N GLN A 244 -6.40 17.96 16.38
CA GLN A 244 -5.06 18.18 16.97
C GLN A 244 -4.30 16.89 17.25
N ARG A 245 -5.01 15.75 17.36
CA ARG A 245 -4.43 14.42 17.58
C ARG A 245 -4.29 13.62 16.28
N LEU A 246 -4.73 14.15 15.15
CA LEU A 246 -4.70 13.45 13.86
C LEU A 246 -3.26 13.17 13.39
N GLN A 247 -2.34 14.13 13.53
CA GLN A 247 -0.93 13.90 13.19
C GLN A 247 -0.29 12.86 14.12
N LEU A 248 -0.58 12.91 15.44
CA LEU A 248 -0.15 11.88 16.40
C LEU A 248 -0.61 10.49 15.99
N LEU A 249 -1.89 10.33 15.60
CA LEU A 249 -2.40 9.07 15.05
C LEU A 249 -1.58 8.64 13.82
N GLY A 250 -1.34 9.55 12.87
CA GLY A 250 -0.61 9.26 11.64
C GLY A 250 0.79 8.72 11.86
N VAL A 251 1.61 9.42 12.66
CA VAL A 251 2.99 8.97 12.96
C VAL A 251 3.02 7.70 13.79
N THR A 252 2.04 7.51 14.67
CA THR A 252 1.94 6.28 15.47
C THR A 252 1.57 5.08 14.59
N CYS A 253 0.61 5.24 13.67
CA CYS A 253 0.27 4.20 12.70
C CYS A 253 1.47 3.86 11.80
N MET A 254 2.26 4.86 11.41
CA MET A 254 3.48 4.64 10.63
C MET A 254 4.56 3.92 11.44
N LEU A 255 4.75 4.26 12.71
CA LEU A 255 5.64 3.53 13.62
C LEU A 255 5.24 2.05 13.73
N ILE A 256 3.95 1.75 13.91
CA ILE A 256 3.44 0.38 13.98
C ILE A 256 3.66 -0.35 12.66
N ALA A 257 3.34 0.28 11.53
CA ALA A 257 3.55 -0.29 10.21
C ALA A 257 5.04 -0.57 9.94
N SER A 258 5.93 0.35 10.33
CA SER A 258 7.36 0.18 10.18
C SER A 258 7.89 -0.98 11.02
N LYS A 259 7.45 -1.11 12.28
CA LYS A 259 7.79 -2.28 13.13
C LYS A 259 7.33 -3.61 12.50
N TYR A 260 6.30 -3.59 11.65
CA TYR A 260 5.72 -4.78 11.03
C TYR A 260 6.38 -5.15 9.69
N GLU A 261 6.61 -4.17 8.81
CA GLU A 261 7.09 -4.41 7.43
C GLU A 261 8.61 -4.17 7.24
N GLU A 262 9.25 -3.31 8.04
CA GLU A 262 10.65 -2.95 7.85
C GLU A 262 11.61 -3.93 8.51
N ILE A 263 12.76 -4.15 7.87
CA ILE A 263 13.89 -4.89 8.47
C ILE A 263 14.47 -4.09 9.64
N TYR A 264 14.63 -2.78 9.42
CA TYR A 264 15.15 -1.82 10.39
C TYR A 264 14.15 -0.68 10.53
N ALA A 265 13.17 -0.87 11.41
CA ALA A 265 12.17 0.16 11.69
C ALA A 265 12.81 1.40 12.34
N PRO A 266 12.42 2.63 11.93
CA PRO A 266 12.83 3.85 12.63
C PRO A 266 12.43 3.82 14.11
N ARG A 267 13.26 4.44 14.95
CA ARG A 267 12.98 4.51 16.39
C ARG A 267 11.88 5.53 16.69
N ILE A 268 11.28 5.43 17.87
CA ILE A 268 10.21 6.35 18.31
C ILE A 268 10.70 7.80 18.31
N GLU A 269 11.97 8.02 18.69
CA GLU A 269 12.59 9.34 18.70
C GLU A 269 12.62 10.00 17.32
N GLU A 270 12.70 9.21 16.24
CA GLU A 270 12.67 9.72 14.88
C GLU A 270 11.27 10.22 14.51
N PHE A 271 10.23 9.50 14.93
CA PHE A 271 8.85 9.96 14.76
C PHE A 271 8.51 11.19 15.62
N CYS A 272 9.06 11.31 16.83
CA CYS A 272 8.97 12.55 17.59
C CYS A 272 9.66 13.71 16.84
N PHE A 273 10.88 13.46 16.35
CA PHE A 273 11.69 14.45 15.64
C PHE A 273 11.01 14.98 14.37
N ILE A 274 10.42 14.12 13.53
CA ILE A 274 9.78 14.57 12.27
C ILE A 274 8.50 15.37 12.50
N THR A 275 7.90 15.25 13.69
CA THR A 275 6.79 16.11 14.13
C THR A 275 7.26 17.42 14.77
N ASP A 276 8.54 17.79 14.58
CA ASP A 276 9.18 18.94 15.25
C ASP A 276 9.05 18.88 16.78
N ASN A 277 9.05 17.67 17.33
CA ASN A 277 8.81 17.39 18.76
C ASN A 277 7.46 17.92 19.28
N THR A 278 6.47 18.09 18.40
CA THR A 278 5.08 18.41 18.80
C THR A 278 4.53 17.37 19.77
N TYR A 279 4.96 16.10 19.63
CA TYR A 279 4.56 15.01 20.51
C TYR A 279 5.73 14.38 21.24
N THR A 280 5.53 14.09 22.52
CA THR A 280 6.50 13.40 23.36
C THR A 280 6.48 11.89 23.09
N ARG A 281 7.57 11.20 23.45
CA ARG A 281 7.68 9.74 23.37
C ARG A 281 6.52 9.03 24.07
N ASP A 282 6.12 9.52 25.25
CA ASP A 282 5.04 8.92 26.04
C ASP A 282 3.68 9.06 25.36
N GLN A 283 3.43 10.20 24.69
CA GLN A 283 2.21 10.39 23.90
C GLN A 283 2.13 9.42 22.72
N VAL A 284 3.26 9.18 22.04
CA VAL A 284 3.34 8.21 20.94
C VAL A 284 3.14 6.78 21.43
N LEU A 285 3.74 6.41 22.57
CA LEU A 285 3.56 5.09 23.19
C LEU A 285 2.12 4.84 23.65
N GLU A 286 1.49 5.85 24.25
CA GLU A 286 0.09 5.76 24.66
C GLU A 286 -0.84 5.61 23.45
N MET A 287 -0.60 6.39 22.39
CA MET A 287 -1.34 6.24 21.14
C MET A 287 -1.12 4.86 20.50
N GLU A 288 0.12 4.33 20.53
CA GLU A 288 0.45 3.01 20.01
C GLU A 288 -0.35 1.92 20.74
N SER A 289 -0.42 2.01 22.07
CA SER A 289 -1.23 1.12 22.91
C SER A 289 -2.71 1.17 22.53
N GLN A 290 -3.27 2.36 22.32
CA GLN A 290 -4.68 2.54 21.92
C GLN A 290 -4.96 1.93 20.54
N VAL A 291 -4.09 2.20 19.56
CA VAL A 291 -4.20 1.63 18.21
C VAL A 291 -4.15 0.11 18.30
N LEU A 292 -3.10 -0.48 18.88
CA LEU A 292 -2.95 -1.94 18.92
C LEU A 292 -4.11 -2.65 19.65
N LYS A 293 -4.64 -2.05 20.72
CA LYS A 293 -5.85 -2.55 21.42
C LYS A 293 -7.07 -2.52 20.50
N HIS A 294 -7.30 -1.44 19.77
CA HIS A 294 -8.41 -1.34 18.83
C HIS A 294 -8.35 -2.43 17.75
N PHE A 295 -7.16 -2.74 17.25
CA PHE A 295 -6.96 -3.83 16.27
C PHE A 295 -6.95 -5.23 16.89
N SER A 296 -7.02 -5.36 18.23
CA SER A 296 -6.77 -6.63 18.93
C SER A 296 -5.47 -7.32 18.46
N PHE A 297 -4.44 -6.51 18.16
CA PHE A 297 -3.16 -6.92 17.56
C PHE A 297 -3.26 -7.59 16.18
N GLN A 298 -4.44 -7.59 15.54
CA GLN A 298 -4.65 -8.14 14.19
C GLN A 298 -4.47 -7.05 13.14
N ILE A 299 -3.25 -6.52 13.04
CA ILE A 299 -2.94 -5.33 12.22
C ILE A 299 -2.78 -5.60 10.72
N TYR A 300 -2.57 -6.86 10.31
CA TYR A 300 -2.37 -7.19 8.90
C TYR A 300 -3.67 -7.21 8.10
N THR A 301 -3.62 -6.62 6.90
CA THR A 301 -4.63 -6.74 5.84
C THR A 301 -3.92 -6.73 4.47
N PRO A 302 -4.44 -7.43 3.45
CA PRO A 302 -3.96 -7.27 2.09
C PRO A 302 -4.28 -5.88 1.54
N THR A 303 -3.25 -5.19 1.03
CA THR A 303 -3.35 -3.85 0.45
C THR A 303 -3.35 -3.91 -1.09
N SER A 304 -3.71 -2.81 -1.76
CA SER A 304 -3.64 -2.75 -3.22
C SER A 304 -2.22 -3.03 -3.73
N LYS A 305 -1.18 -2.56 -3.01
CA LYS A 305 0.22 -2.89 -3.28
C LYS A 305 0.51 -4.40 -3.23
N THR A 306 -0.16 -5.13 -2.34
CA THR A 306 0.01 -6.58 -2.20
C THR A 306 -0.47 -7.32 -3.45
N PHE A 307 -1.65 -6.96 -3.98
CA PHE A 307 -2.19 -7.54 -5.21
C PHE A 307 -1.42 -7.08 -6.46
N LEU A 308 -1.02 -5.81 -6.50
CA LEU A 308 -0.37 -5.18 -7.64
C LEU A 308 0.88 -5.95 -8.12
N ARG A 309 1.70 -6.46 -7.20
CA ARG A 309 2.92 -7.23 -7.54
C ARG A 309 2.63 -8.42 -8.45
N ARG A 310 1.62 -9.23 -8.13
CA ARG A 310 1.28 -10.40 -8.95
C ARG A 310 0.61 -9.99 -10.27
N PHE A 311 -0.19 -8.94 -10.25
CA PHE A 311 -0.86 -8.47 -11.46
C PHE A 311 0.11 -7.84 -12.46
N LEU A 312 1.15 -7.15 -11.99
CA LEU A 312 2.25 -6.68 -12.83
C LEU A 312 3.01 -7.84 -13.49
N ARG A 313 3.30 -8.90 -12.73
CA ARG A 313 3.90 -10.12 -13.29
C ARG A 313 3.03 -10.74 -14.38
N ALA A 314 1.72 -10.88 -14.13
CA ALA A 314 0.76 -11.34 -15.14
C ALA A 314 0.69 -10.42 -16.37
N ALA A 315 0.75 -9.11 -16.17
CA ALA A 315 0.71 -8.11 -17.22
C ALA A 315 1.93 -8.16 -18.14
N GLN A 316 3.08 -8.56 -17.61
CA GLN A 316 4.36 -8.64 -18.30
C GLN A 316 4.67 -10.03 -18.86
N ALA A 317 3.95 -11.07 -18.45
CA ALA A 317 4.16 -12.44 -18.90
C ALA A 317 4.10 -12.60 -20.43
N SER A 318 3.33 -11.74 -21.11
CA SER A 318 3.18 -11.74 -22.57
C SER A 318 4.18 -10.84 -23.31
N HIS A 319 4.98 -10.05 -22.61
CA HIS A 319 5.92 -9.11 -23.23
C HIS A 319 7.29 -9.76 -23.36
N VAL A 320 7.94 -9.57 -24.52
CA VAL A 320 9.30 -10.06 -24.76
C VAL A 320 10.28 -9.43 -23.76
N MET A 321 10.04 -8.17 -23.35
CA MET A 321 10.80 -7.49 -22.31
C MET A 321 9.87 -6.80 -21.28
N PRO A 322 10.11 -6.98 -19.96
CA PRO A 322 9.45 -6.23 -18.90
C PRO A 322 9.60 -4.72 -19.09
N SER A 323 8.50 -3.97 -19.05
CA SER A 323 8.52 -2.51 -19.03
C SER A 323 8.51 -2.01 -17.58
N VAL A 324 9.64 -1.44 -17.16
CA VAL A 324 9.81 -0.84 -15.84
C VAL A 324 8.93 0.41 -15.70
N GLU A 325 8.75 1.18 -16.78
CA GLU A 325 7.85 2.34 -16.82
C GLU A 325 6.39 1.93 -16.52
N MET A 326 5.92 0.82 -17.07
CA MET A 326 4.57 0.31 -16.79
C MET A 326 4.40 -0.07 -15.31
N GLU A 327 5.43 -0.66 -14.69
CA GLU A 327 5.41 -0.94 -13.26
C GLU A 327 5.33 0.33 -12.44
N PHE A 328 6.22 1.30 -12.68
CA PHE A 328 6.21 2.55 -11.95
C PHE A 328 4.91 3.32 -12.16
N LEU A 329 4.36 3.32 -13.36
CA LEU A 329 3.07 3.94 -13.66
C LEU A 329 1.93 3.28 -12.89
N ALA A 330 1.86 1.94 -12.86
CA ALA A 330 0.83 1.25 -12.08
C ALA A 330 0.98 1.49 -10.56
N ASN A 331 2.22 1.58 -10.06
CA ASN A 331 2.49 1.95 -8.68
C ASN A 331 2.04 3.39 -8.38
N TYR A 332 2.36 4.35 -9.25
CA TYR A 332 1.91 5.73 -9.16
C TYR A 332 0.38 5.82 -9.08
N LEU A 333 -0.32 5.19 -10.03
CA LEU A 333 -1.78 5.18 -10.09
C LEU A 333 -2.40 4.57 -8.83
N THR A 334 -1.82 3.48 -8.32
CA THR A 334 -2.30 2.84 -7.09
C THR A 334 -2.03 3.73 -5.88
N GLU A 335 -0.86 4.37 -5.80
CA GLU A 335 -0.48 5.20 -4.65
C GLU A 335 -1.34 6.47 -4.57
N LEU A 336 -1.69 7.09 -5.71
CA LEU A 336 -2.63 8.22 -5.76
C LEU A 336 -3.94 7.93 -5.01
N THR A 337 -4.43 6.70 -5.05
CA THR A 337 -5.68 6.32 -4.37
C THR A 337 -5.60 6.40 -2.85
N LEU A 338 -4.39 6.40 -2.27
CA LEU A 338 -4.22 6.48 -0.83
C LEU A 338 -4.67 7.82 -0.26
N VAL A 339 -4.57 8.91 -1.02
CA VAL A 339 -4.96 10.26 -0.59
C VAL A 339 -6.49 10.43 -0.60
N GLU A 340 -7.17 9.81 -1.56
CA GLU A 340 -8.60 9.99 -1.81
C GLU A 340 -9.48 8.95 -1.10
N CYS A 341 -10.20 9.37 -0.06
CA CYS A 341 -11.13 8.49 0.67
C CYS A 341 -12.19 7.82 -0.22
N GLU A 342 -12.58 8.43 -1.33
CA GLU A 342 -13.60 7.87 -2.23
C GLU A 342 -13.20 6.50 -2.80
N PHE A 343 -11.90 6.21 -2.89
CA PHE A 343 -11.41 4.90 -3.35
C PHE A 343 -11.68 3.78 -2.36
N LEU A 344 -12.04 4.09 -1.11
CA LEU A 344 -12.53 3.11 -0.14
C LEU A 344 -13.82 2.41 -0.57
N LYS A 345 -14.45 2.78 -1.70
CA LYS A 345 -15.57 2.06 -2.35
C LYS A 345 -15.16 0.93 -3.31
N PHE A 346 -13.87 0.87 -3.71
CA PHE A 346 -13.29 -0.24 -4.49
C PHE A 346 -12.47 -1.21 -3.63
N LEU A 347 -12.47 -2.51 -3.98
CA LEU A 347 -11.63 -3.48 -3.25
C LEU A 347 -10.14 -3.22 -3.58
N PRO A 348 -9.21 -3.51 -2.65
CA PRO A 348 -7.78 -3.41 -2.91
C PRO A 348 -7.33 -4.17 -4.18
N SER A 349 -7.88 -5.36 -4.42
CA SER A 349 -7.62 -6.13 -5.64
C SER A 349 -8.17 -5.45 -6.90
N VAL A 350 -9.33 -4.80 -6.84
CA VAL A 350 -9.91 -4.05 -7.97
C VAL A 350 -9.07 -2.82 -8.30
N ILE A 351 -8.62 -2.08 -7.28
CA ILE A 351 -7.72 -0.92 -7.46
C ILE A 351 -6.44 -1.36 -8.16
N ALA A 352 -5.79 -2.42 -7.68
CA ALA A 352 -4.57 -2.95 -8.26
C ALA A 352 -4.75 -3.40 -9.72
N ALA A 353 -5.83 -4.13 -10.02
CA ALA A 353 -6.15 -4.58 -11.37
C ALA A 353 -6.41 -3.40 -12.32
N SER A 354 -7.16 -2.40 -11.85
CA SER A 354 -7.50 -1.19 -12.62
C SER A 354 -6.28 -0.32 -12.89
N ALA A 355 -5.35 -0.22 -11.93
CA ALA A 355 -4.09 0.49 -12.11
C ALA A 355 -3.21 -0.18 -13.18
N VAL A 356 -3.15 -1.52 -13.21
CA VAL A 356 -2.45 -2.27 -14.26
C VAL A 356 -3.11 -2.08 -15.62
N PHE A 357 -4.45 -2.14 -15.68
CA PHE A 357 -5.21 -1.88 -16.90
C PHE A 357 -4.86 -0.51 -17.48
N LEU A 358 -5.00 0.54 -16.66
CA LEU A 358 -4.80 1.91 -17.10
C LEU A 358 -3.32 2.18 -17.46
N ALA A 359 -2.37 1.63 -16.70
CA ALA A 359 -0.95 1.74 -17.02
C ALA A 359 -0.62 1.10 -18.38
N LYS A 360 -1.15 -0.09 -18.68
CA LYS A 360 -0.98 -0.74 -19.99
C LYS A 360 -1.57 0.10 -21.11
N TRP A 361 -2.77 0.63 -20.91
CA TRP A 361 -3.44 1.48 -21.92
C TRP A 361 -2.68 2.79 -22.17
N THR A 362 -2.13 3.39 -21.12
CA THR A 362 -1.29 4.59 -21.24
C THR A 362 -0.02 4.34 -22.04
N MET A 363 0.61 3.17 -21.86
CA MET A 363 1.86 2.81 -22.53
C MET A 363 1.65 2.38 -23.99
N ASN A 364 0.62 1.61 -24.28
CA ASN A 364 0.42 1.02 -25.61
C ASN A 364 -1.07 0.80 -25.92
N GLN A 365 -1.58 1.54 -26.91
CA GLN A 365 -2.96 1.49 -27.38
C GLN A 365 -3.16 0.53 -28.57
N SER A 366 -2.08 -0.06 -29.10
CA SER A 366 -2.13 -0.95 -30.27
C SER A 366 -2.73 -2.33 -29.95
N SER A 367 -2.90 -2.66 -28.67
CA SER A 367 -3.47 -3.94 -28.23
C SER A 367 -4.39 -3.74 -27.04
N HIS A 368 -5.34 -4.66 -26.87
CA HIS A 368 -6.24 -4.63 -25.72
C HIS A 368 -5.45 -4.74 -24.40
N PRO A 369 -5.63 -3.83 -23.42
CA PRO A 369 -4.81 -3.82 -22.19
C PRO A 369 -5.10 -5.03 -21.29
N TRP A 370 -6.30 -5.60 -21.40
CA TRP A 370 -6.73 -6.77 -20.63
C TRP A 370 -6.65 -8.05 -21.46
N ASN A 371 -5.70 -8.93 -21.16
CA ASN A 371 -5.51 -10.21 -21.86
C ASN A 371 -5.96 -11.39 -20.99
N ALA A 372 -6.01 -12.58 -21.59
CA ALA A 372 -6.47 -13.79 -20.91
C ALA A 372 -5.64 -14.18 -19.67
N THR A 373 -4.34 -13.84 -19.66
CA THR A 373 -3.46 -14.02 -18.49
C THR A 373 -3.88 -13.13 -17.33
N LEU A 374 -4.16 -11.85 -17.58
CA LEU A 374 -4.66 -10.94 -16.56
C LEU A 374 -6.04 -11.37 -16.05
N GLU A 375 -6.96 -11.73 -16.93
CA GLU A 375 -8.28 -12.24 -16.51
C GLU A 375 -8.14 -13.51 -15.65
N HIS A 376 -7.23 -14.42 -15.99
CA HIS A 376 -6.97 -15.64 -15.20
C HIS A 376 -6.47 -15.33 -13.79
N TYR A 377 -5.42 -14.51 -13.63
CA TYR A 377 -4.80 -14.27 -12.33
C TYR A 377 -5.50 -13.24 -11.46
N THR A 378 -6.25 -12.31 -12.06
CA THR A 378 -7.04 -11.30 -11.34
C THR A 378 -8.45 -11.78 -11.03
N THR A 379 -8.96 -12.70 -11.85
CA THR A 379 -10.35 -13.17 -11.89
C THR A 379 -11.37 -12.08 -12.21
N TYR A 380 -10.93 -10.97 -12.81
CA TYR A 380 -11.78 -9.87 -13.26
C TYR A 380 -11.79 -9.81 -14.78
N LYS A 381 -12.97 -9.59 -15.36
CA LYS A 381 -13.12 -9.17 -16.75
C LYS A 381 -12.85 -7.68 -16.87
N ALA A 382 -12.63 -7.21 -18.09
CA ALA A 382 -12.47 -5.78 -18.34
C ALA A 382 -13.69 -4.98 -17.83
N SER A 383 -14.91 -5.44 -18.13
CA SER A 383 -16.17 -4.83 -17.67
C SER A 383 -16.27 -4.71 -16.15
N ASP A 384 -15.74 -5.66 -15.38
CA ASP A 384 -15.74 -5.60 -13.91
C ASP A 384 -14.90 -4.42 -13.37
N LEU A 385 -13.94 -3.92 -14.17
CA LEU A 385 -13.00 -2.88 -13.79
C LEU A 385 -13.41 -1.48 -14.25
N LYS A 386 -14.40 -1.35 -15.15
CA LYS A 386 -14.77 -0.10 -15.83
C LYS A 386 -14.86 1.10 -14.90
N ALA A 387 -15.67 0.99 -13.85
CA ALA A 387 -15.91 2.08 -12.90
C ALA A 387 -14.64 2.51 -12.15
N CYS A 388 -13.76 1.58 -11.79
CA CYS A 388 -12.53 1.89 -11.07
C CYS A 388 -11.45 2.43 -12.01
N VAL A 389 -11.39 1.96 -13.25
CA VAL A 389 -10.46 2.48 -14.28
C VAL A 389 -10.80 3.92 -14.64
N GLN A 390 -12.09 4.24 -14.83
CA GLN A 390 -12.56 5.61 -15.09
C GLN A 390 -12.23 6.55 -13.91
N ALA A 391 -12.54 6.12 -12.68
CA ALA A 391 -12.20 6.89 -11.49
C ALA A 391 -10.68 7.11 -11.33
N LEU A 392 -9.84 6.10 -11.65
CA LEU A 392 -8.38 6.24 -11.65
C LEU A 392 -7.89 7.22 -12.70
N GLN A 393 -8.49 7.22 -13.90
CA GLN A 393 -8.14 8.17 -14.95
C GLN A 393 -8.46 9.60 -14.52
N GLU A 394 -9.66 9.85 -13.98
CA GLU A 394 -10.03 11.17 -13.44
C GLU A 394 -9.05 11.62 -12.35
N LEU A 395 -8.67 10.71 -11.46
CA LEU A 395 -7.68 10.97 -10.41
C LEU A 395 -6.30 11.30 -11.00
N GLN A 396 -5.82 10.54 -11.98
CA GLN A 396 -4.55 10.79 -12.66
C GLN A 396 -4.53 12.17 -13.32
N LEU A 397 -5.61 12.51 -14.05
CA LEU A 397 -5.78 13.79 -14.74
C LEU A 397 -6.04 14.97 -13.80
N ASN A 398 -6.27 14.71 -12.52
CA ASN A 398 -6.57 15.71 -11.51
C ASN A 398 -7.79 16.58 -11.86
N THR A 399 -8.85 15.97 -12.41
CA THR A 399 -10.04 16.70 -12.88
C THR A 399 -10.73 17.54 -11.79
N LYS A 400 -10.61 17.12 -10.53
CA LYS A 400 -11.12 17.82 -9.35
C LYS A 400 -10.20 18.95 -8.83
N GLY A 401 -9.01 19.13 -9.40
CA GLY A 401 -8.07 20.17 -8.98
C GLY A 401 -7.50 19.98 -7.57
N CYS A 402 -7.23 18.74 -7.14
CA CYS A 402 -6.66 18.46 -5.83
C CYS A 402 -5.26 19.10 -5.70
N PRO A 403 -5.00 19.91 -4.64
CA PRO A 403 -3.73 20.61 -4.47
C PRO A 403 -2.63 19.74 -3.83
N LEU A 404 -2.98 18.56 -3.32
CA LEU A 404 -2.06 17.61 -2.69
C LEU A 404 -1.20 16.94 -3.78
N ASN A 405 0.12 16.98 -3.60
CA ASN A 405 1.05 16.77 -4.71
C ASN A 405 2.23 15.85 -4.37
N SER A 406 2.40 15.40 -3.14
CA SER A 406 3.61 14.69 -2.71
C SER A 406 3.83 13.40 -3.50
N ILE A 407 2.76 12.65 -3.79
CA ILE A 407 2.83 11.45 -4.67
C ILE A 407 3.21 11.84 -6.10
N ARG A 408 2.62 12.90 -6.65
CA ARG A 408 2.93 13.34 -8.02
C ARG A 408 4.38 13.78 -8.13
N MET A 409 4.88 14.51 -7.13
CA MET A 409 6.27 14.95 -7.07
C MET A 409 7.24 13.78 -6.88
N LYS A 410 6.88 12.79 -6.07
CA LYS A 410 7.62 11.53 -5.94
C LYS A 410 7.80 10.85 -7.29
N TYR A 411 6.73 10.56 -8.01
CA TYR A 411 6.79 9.82 -9.28
C TYR A 411 7.19 10.68 -10.50
N LYS A 412 7.44 11.99 -10.32
CA LYS A 412 8.12 12.84 -11.31
C LYS A 412 9.64 12.70 -11.28
N GLN A 413 10.22 12.09 -10.25
CA GLN A 413 11.66 11.92 -10.14
C GLN A 413 12.16 10.87 -11.15
N ASP A 414 13.38 11.06 -11.66
CA ASP A 414 13.98 10.19 -12.67
C ASP A 414 14.13 8.73 -12.20
N LYS A 415 14.31 8.50 -10.88
CA LYS A 415 14.34 7.15 -10.30
C LYS A 415 13.05 6.35 -10.54
N PHE A 416 11.93 7.04 -10.78
CA PHE A 416 10.64 6.45 -11.14
C PHE A 416 10.29 6.67 -12.62
N LYS A 417 11.28 6.95 -13.48
CA LYS A 417 11.11 7.17 -14.93
C LYS A 417 10.13 8.30 -15.28
N SER A 418 9.91 9.23 -14.35
CA SER A 418 9.05 10.40 -14.55
C SER A 418 7.63 10.05 -15.02
N VAL A 419 7.13 8.87 -14.62
CA VAL A 419 5.83 8.31 -15.04
C VAL A 419 4.64 9.19 -14.69
N ALA A 420 4.78 10.08 -13.69
CA ALA A 420 3.75 11.05 -13.34
C ALA A 420 3.52 12.12 -14.42
N VAL A 421 4.40 12.26 -15.42
CA VAL A 421 4.21 13.12 -16.60
C VAL A 421 3.31 12.44 -17.64
N PHE A 422 3.17 11.12 -17.59
CA PHE A 422 2.33 10.40 -18.54
C PHE A 422 0.85 10.66 -18.28
N THR A 423 0.13 10.87 -19.38
CA THR A 423 -1.29 11.19 -19.40
C THR A 423 -2.03 10.06 -20.09
N SER A 424 -3.01 9.48 -19.42
CA SER A 424 -3.83 8.43 -20.03
C SER A 424 -4.65 9.01 -21.19
N PRO A 425 -4.65 8.35 -22.36
CA PRO A 425 -5.54 8.71 -23.47
C PRO A 425 -7.01 8.41 -23.12
N GLU A 426 -7.95 8.88 -23.94
CA GLU A 426 -9.37 8.56 -23.79
C GLU A 426 -9.60 7.05 -23.66
N LEU A 427 -10.63 6.66 -22.91
CA LEU A 427 -11.02 5.26 -22.69
C LEU A 427 -12.29 4.93 -23.50
N PRO A 428 -12.14 4.35 -24.71
CA PRO A 428 -13.30 3.88 -25.48
C PRO A 428 -14.10 2.82 -24.74
N ASP A 429 -15.43 2.87 -24.84
CA ASP A 429 -16.32 1.88 -24.23
C ASP A 429 -16.06 0.43 -24.70
N ARG A 430 -15.55 0.26 -25.92
CA ARG A 430 -15.17 -1.06 -26.49
C ARG A 430 -14.10 -1.81 -25.71
N LEU A 431 -13.43 -1.15 -24.76
CA LEU A 431 -12.42 -1.77 -23.91
C LEU A 431 -13.02 -2.58 -22.74
N PHE A 432 -14.34 -2.51 -22.51
CA PHE A 432 -15.00 -3.03 -21.31
C PHE A 432 -16.05 -4.10 -21.58
#